data_AF-A0A0D5XW13-F1
#
_entry.id   AF-A0A0D5XW13-F1
#
_cell.length_a   1.000
_cell.length_b   1.000
_cell.length_c   1.000
_cell.angle_alpha   90.00
_cell.angle_beta   90.00
_cell.angle_gamma   90.00
#
_symmetry.space_group_name_H-M   'P 1'
#
loop_
_entity.id
_entity.type
_entity.pdbx_description
1 polymer ?
#
loop_
_entity_poly.entity_id
_entity_poly.type
_entity_poly.pdbx_seq_one_letter_code
_entity_poly.pdbx_strand_id
1 'polypeptide(L)' 'MNDPLDKATSRAPATLGEGCLSRYDPDDLTAEDGTEFPGAAELWEQLQQDPPPTPPKPA' A
#
# COMPACT_ATOMS: atom_id res chain seq x y z
N MET A 1 -24.65 3.57 -26.23
CA MET A 1 -24.53 2.27 -25.54
C MET A 1 -23.66 2.55 -24.33
N ASN A 2 -24.19 2.46 -23.11
CA ASN A 2 -23.39 2.80 -21.92
C ASN A 2 -22.43 1.65 -21.61
N ASP A 3 -21.18 1.96 -21.28
CA ASP A 3 -20.14 0.98 -21.05
C ASP A 3 -20.45 0.19 -19.77
N PRO A 4 -20.35 -1.14 -19.73
CA PRO A 4 -20.66 -1.93 -18.54
C PRO A 4 -19.78 -1.59 -17.32
N LEU A 5 -18.61 -0.98 -17.53
CA LEU A 5 -17.76 -0.44 -16.47
C LEU A 5 -18.31 0.85 -15.83
N ASP A 6 -19.19 1.58 -16.53
CA ASP A 6 -19.80 2.83 -16.05
C ASP A 6 -20.76 2.61 -14.87
N LYS A 7 -21.18 1.35 -14.64
CA LYS A 7 -22.02 0.94 -13.49
C LYS A 7 -21.22 0.42 -12.30
N ALA A 8 -19.90 0.27 -12.42
CA ALA A 8 -19.04 -0.14 -11.33
C ALA A 8 -18.73 1.10 -10.47
N THR A 9 -19.38 1.22 -9.33
CA THR A 9 -19.15 2.33 -8.38
C THR A 9 -17.81 2.20 -7.65
N SER A 10 -17.12 1.07 -7.75
CA SER A 10 -15.73 0.94 -7.29
C SER A 10 -14.79 1.30 -8.43
N ARG A 11 -14.17 2.46 -8.31
CA ARG A 11 -13.05 2.87 -9.16
C ARG A 11 -11.76 2.78 -8.36
N ALA A 12 -10.72 2.23 -8.96
CA ALA A 12 -9.40 2.23 -8.34
C ALA A 12 -8.88 3.68 -8.20
N PRO A 13 -8.12 3.98 -7.14
CA PRO A 13 -7.44 5.26 -6.98
C PRO A 13 -6.55 5.60 -8.18
N ALA A 14 -6.26 6.88 -8.34
CA ALA A 14 -5.36 7.36 -9.37
C ALA A 14 -4.00 6.66 -9.29
N THR A 15 -3.35 6.45 -10.45
CA THR A 15 -2.00 5.91 -10.52
C THR A 15 -1.06 6.93 -11.12
N LEU A 16 0.14 7.02 -10.57
CA LEU A 16 1.28 7.78 -11.07
C LEU A 16 2.24 6.87 -11.82
N GLY A 17 2.83 7.36 -12.92
CA GLY A 17 3.78 6.60 -13.73
C GLY A 17 3.11 5.73 -14.79
N GLU A 18 3.90 5.18 -15.72
CA GLU A 18 3.39 4.47 -16.90
C GLU A 18 3.88 3.01 -16.95
N GLY A 19 3.04 2.12 -17.48
CA GLY A 19 3.36 0.71 -17.68
C GLY A 19 3.68 -0.02 -16.38
N CYS A 20 4.80 -0.76 -16.36
CA CYS A 20 5.20 -1.55 -15.18
C CYS A 20 5.69 -0.70 -13.99
N LEU A 21 5.84 0.62 -14.16
CA LEU A 21 6.20 1.55 -13.08
C LEU A 21 4.99 2.30 -12.50
N SER A 22 3.78 1.98 -12.94
CA SER A 22 2.58 2.57 -12.38
C SER A 22 2.41 2.19 -10.90
N ARG A 23 2.17 3.20 -10.06
CA ARG A 23 1.95 3.08 -8.61
C ARG A 23 0.72 3.90 -8.22
N TYR A 24 -0.03 3.50 -7.19
CA TYR A 24 -1.13 4.33 -6.70
C TYR A 24 -0.62 5.67 -6.18
N ASP A 25 -1.38 6.72 -6.46
CA ASP A 25 -1.14 8.07 -5.98
C ASP A 25 -1.46 8.13 -4.48
N PRO A 26 -0.46 8.37 -3.61
CA PRO A 26 -0.69 8.33 -2.17
C PRO A 26 -1.60 9.46 -1.67
N ASP A 27 -1.73 10.56 -2.42
CA ASP A 27 -2.62 11.67 -2.08
C ASP A 27 -4.10 11.35 -2.42
N ASP A 28 -4.35 10.43 -3.35
CA ASP A 28 -5.68 9.92 -3.71
C ASP A 28 -6.12 8.72 -2.85
N LEU A 29 -5.20 8.11 -2.07
CA LEU A 29 -5.52 7.03 -1.15
C LEU A 29 -6.26 7.55 0.09
N THR A 30 -7.43 7.01 0.35
CA THR A 30 -8.31 7.39 1.46
C THR A 30 -8.35 6.31 2.55
N ALA A 31 -9.09 6.61 3.63
CA ALA A 31 -9.38 5.65 4.69
C ALA A 31 -10.13 4.40 4.18
N GLU A 32 -11.00 4.57 3.18
CA GLU A 32 -11.78 3.47 2.59
C GLU A 32 -10.90 2.50 1.77
N ASP A 33 -9.73 2.95 1.33
CA ASP A 33 -8.73 2.13 0.64
C ASP A 33 -7.91 1.26 1.61
N GLY A 34 -8.09 1.44 2.93
CA GLY A 34 -7.42 0.62 3.95
C GLY A 34 -5.94 0.94 4.14
N THR A 35 -5.53 2.18 3.87
CA THR A 35 -4.12 2.61 3.89
C THR A 35 -3.67 3.26 5.19
N GLU A 36 -4.57 3.39 6.18
CA GLU A 36 -4.30 4.09 7.44
C GLU A 36 -3.46 3.26 8.43
N PHE A 37 -3.41 1.93 8.26
CA PHE A 37 -2.69 0.96 9.10
C PHE A 37 -2.56 1.41 10.58
N PRO A 38 -3.68 1.52 11.33
CA PRO A 38 -3.65 2.00 12.70
C PRO A 38 -2.79 1.06 13.55
N GLY A 39 -1.66 1.57 14.07
CA GLY A 39 -0.67 0.78 14.82
C GLY A 39 0.63 0.49 14.06
N ALA A 40 0.75 0.86 12.77
CA ALA A 40 2.00 0.68 12.03
C ALA A 40 3.20 1.40 12.69
N ALA A 41 2.98 2.61 13.21
CA ALA A 41 4.00 3.36 13.93
C ALA A 41 4.44 2.64 15.22
N GLU A 42 3.49 2.16 16.02
CA GLU A 42 3.77 1.44 17.27
C GLU A 42 4.49 0.11 17.01
N LEU A 43 4.09 -0.63 15.97
CA LEU A 43 4.76 -1.85 15.54
C LEU A 43 6.19 -1.55 15.08
N TRP A 44 6.38 -0.47 14.31
CA TRP A 44 7.72 -0.06 13.88
C TRP A 44 8.62 0.23 15.07
N GLU A 45 8.14 0.99 16.07
CA GLU A 45 8.90 1.27 17.29
C GLU A 45 9.31 -0.02 18.02
N GLN A 46 8.41 -1.00 18.12
CA GLN A 46 8.71 -2.32 18.72
C GLN A 46 9.79 -3.08 17.95
N LEU A 47 9.70 -3.13 16.61
CA LEU A 47 10.68 -3.80 15.76
C LEU A 47 12.07 -3.19 15.85
N GLN A 48 12.16 -1.88 16.10
CA GLN A 48 13.44 -1.19 16.29
C GLN A 48 14.10 -1.50 17.65
N GLN A 49 13.33 -2.01 18.63
CA GLN A 49 13.86 -2.45 19.93
C GLN A 49 14.35 -3.90 19.91
N ASP A 50 13.87 -4.72 18.96
CA ASP A 50 14.33 -6.10 18.81
C ASP A 50 15.75 -6.10 18.21
N PRO A 51 16.68 -6.91 18.74
CA PRO A 51 17.98 -7.06 18.10
C PRO A 51 17.77 -7.53 16.65
N PRO A 52 18.51 -6.96 15.67
CA PRO A 52 18.32 -7.33 14.28
C PRO A 52 18.45 -8.86 14.14
N PRO A 53 17.56 -9.51 13.38
CA PRO A 53 17.64 -10.95 13.18
C PRO A 53 19.03 -11.28 12.64
N THR A 54 19.78 -12.10 13.39
CA THR A 54 21.10 -12.52 12.94
C THR A 54 20.93 -13.26 11.62
N PRO A 55 21.49 -12.75 10.51
CA PRO A 55 21.35 -13.42 9.23
C PRO A 55 21.95 -14.83 9.36
N PRO A 56 21.29 -15.87 8.80
CA PRO A 56 21.86 -17.21 8.82
C PRO A 56 23.23 -17.17 8.16
N LYS A 57 24.24 -17.68 8.87
CA LYS A 57 25.61 -17.74 8.37
C LYS A 57 25.60 -18.55 7.05
N PRO A 58 26.13 -18.00 5.93
CA PRO A 58 26.24 -18.77 4.70
C PRO A 58 27.09 -20.02 4.94
N ALA A 59 26.63 -21.15 4.41
CA ALA A 59 27.27 -22.47 4.51
C ALA A 59 28.58 -22.53 3.72
#